data_AF-A0ABD6J4X7-F1
#
_entry.id   AF-A0ABD6J4X7-F1
#
_cell.length_a   1.000
_cell.length_b   1.000
_cell.length_c   1.000
_cell.angle_alpha   90.00
_cell.angle_beta   90.00
_cell.angle_gamma   90.00
#
_symmetry.space_group_name_H-M   'P 1'
#
loop_
_entity.id
_entity.type
_entity.pdbx_description
1 polymer ?
#
loop_
_entity_poly.entity_id
_entity_poly.type
_entity_poly.pdbx_seq_one_letter_code
_entity_poly.pdbx_strand_id
1 'polypeptide(L)'
;MNWKQILRDKYSALVCGISSFLLNMWYYCSLMEIINRFNLEEKLNHKSGLVLNGKDAFEVLKYYGYDQLIMKALIGSVLVILFSYILWNCFCKNMYDYIYYSDYNAYFWLNLAVYVLNICLTMIIFKWIIVLWLIIIIGFFYAAANSKSAS
;
A
#
# COMPACT_ATOMS: atom_id res chain seq x y z
N MET A 1 23.66 -27.10 11.23
CA MET A 1 22.47 -26.23 11.23
C MET A 1 21.32 -27.02 11.86
N ASN A 2 20.63 -26.48 12.88
CA ASN A 2 19.73 -27.25 13.73
C ASN A 2 18.31 -27.25 13.12
N TRP A 3 17.73 -28.42 12.80
CA TRP A 3 16.42 -28.54 12.13
C TRP A 3 15.27 -27.76 12.81
N LYS A 4 15.34 -27.63 14.14
CA LYS A 4 14.41 -26.81 14.93
C LYS A 4 14.44 -25.32 14.57
N GLN A 5 15.61 -24.80 14.20
CA GLN A 5 15.80 -23.41 13.83
C GLN A 5 15.26 -23.13 12.42
N ILE A 6 15.49 -24.06 11.48
CA ILE A 6 14.91 -24.00 10.13
C ILE A 6 13.38 -24.03 10.18
N LEU A 7 12.79 -24.90 10.99
CA LEU A 7 11.34 -24.93 11.19
C LEU A 7 10.82 -23.63 11.81
N ARG A 8 11.48 -23.10 12.85
CA ARG A 8 11.09 -21.83 13.48
C ARG A 8 11.14 -20.66 12.51
N ASP A 9 12.18 -20.55 11.69
CA ASP A 9 12.36 -19.45 10.73
C ASP A 9 11.31 -19.53 9.61
N LYS A 10 11.01 -20.76 9.16
CA LYS A 10 9.88 -21.03 8.26
C LYS A 10 8.58 -20.53 8.86
N TYR A 11 8.20 -20.94 10.07
CA TYR A 11 6.98 -20.52 10.77
C TYR A 11 6.88 -19.00 10.94
N SER A 12 7.99 -18.35 11.33
CA SER A 12 8.04 -16.89 11.47
C SER A 12 7.69 -16.18 10.16
N ALA A 13 8.20 -16.65 9.02
CA ALA A 13 7.95 -16.01 7.74
C ALA A 13 6.48 -16.08 7.32
N LEU A 14 5.82 -17.22 7.53
CA LEU A 14 4.38 -17.35 7.24
C LEU A 14 3.55 -16.43 8.13
N VAL A 15 3.86 -16.37 9.43
CA VAL A 15 3.16 -15.48 10.37
C VAL A 15 3.37 -14.01 9.98
N CYS A 16 4.60 -13.62 9.60
CA CYS A 16 4.87 -12.27 9.08
C CYS A 16 4.11 -11.99 7.79
N GLY A 17 4.05 -12.95 6.86
CA GLY A 17 3.31 -12.84 5.61
C GLY A 17 1.81 -12.62 5.84
N ILE A 18 1.18 -13.46 6.67
CA ILE A 18 -0.25 -13.37 7.00
C ILE A 18 -0.56 -12.07 7.74
N SER A 19 0.24 -11.71 8.75
CA SER A 19 0.04 -10.49 9.53
C SER A 19 0.14 -9.25 8.66
N SER A 20 1.16 -9.20 7.78
CA SER A 20 1.31 -8.12 6.80
C SER A 20 0.14 -8.07 5.83
N PHE A 21 -0.35 -9.22 5.36
CA PHE A 21 -1.50 -9.28 4.46
C PHE A 21 -2.77 -8.72 5.12
N LEU A 22 -3.04 -9.08 6.37
CA LEU A 22 -4.18 -8.55 7.12
C LEU A 22 -4.09 -7.04 7.33
N LEU A 23 -2.91 -6.51 7.65
CA LEU A 23 -2.68 -5.07 7.78
C LEU A 23 -2.89 -4.33 6.45
N ASN A 24 -2.36 -4.89 5.36
CA ASN A 24 -2.56 -4.34 4.02
C ASN A 24 -4.04 -4.39 3.62
N MET A 25 -4.77 -5.46 3.93
CA MET A 25 -6.21 -5.56 3.67
C MET A 25 -7.00 -4.51 4.45
N TRP A 26 -6.69 -4.35 5.74
CA TRP A 26 -7.33 -3.32 6.56
C TRP A 26 -7.10 -1.91 6.01
N TYR A 27 -5.85 -1.59 5.65
CA TYR A 27 -5.52 -0.29 5.06
C TYR A 27 -6.17 -0.10 3.68
N TYR A 28 -6.18 -1.14 2.85
CA TYR A 28 -6.87 -1.14 1.55
C TYR A 28 -8.35 -0.82 1.68
N CYS A 29 -9.06 -1.44 2.63
CA CYS A 29 -10.47 -1.13 2.88
C CYS A 29 -10.66 0.36 3.23
N SER A 30 -9.78 0.91 4.09
CA SER A 30 -9.85 2.34 4.42
C SER A 30 -9.54 3.26 3.24
N LEU A 31 -8.65 2.86 2.32
CA LEU A 31 -8.42 3.60 1.08
C LEU A 31 -9.63 3.58 0.16
N MET A 32 -10.28 2.42 0.02
CA MET A 32 -11.44 2.25 -0.85
C MET A 32 -12.64 3.11 -0.45
N GLU A 33 -12.80 3.40 0.84
CA GLU A 33 -13.80 4.38 1.31
C GLU A 33 -13.59 5.78 0.71
N ILE A 34 -12.34 6.23 0.59
CA ILE A 34 -12.01 7.54 -0.01
C ILE A 34 -12.20 7.48 -1.54
N ILE A 35 -11.68 6.43 -2.15
CA ILE A 35 -11.69 6.24 -3.61
C ILE A 35 -13.11 6.20 -4.15
N ASN A 36 -13.97 5.39 -3.53
CA ASN A 36 -15.35 5.20 -3.96
C ASN A 36 -16.18 6.45 -3.70
N ARG A 37 -15.98 7.13 -2.56
CA ARG A 37 -16.73 8.34 -2.21
C ARG A 37 -16.55 9.46 -3.22
N PHE A 38 -15.34 9.64 -3.73
CA PHE A 38 -15.00 10.69 -4.69
C PHE A 38 -14.92 10.20 -6.14
N ASN A 39 -15.29 8.94 -6.37
CA ASN A 39 -15.22 8.26 -7.65
C ASN A 39 -13.85 8.47 -8.36
N LEU A 40 -12.78 8.36 -7.57
CA LEU A 40 -11.43 8.70 -8.03
C LEU A 40 -10.97 7.77 -9.16
N GLU A 41 -11.45 6.52 -9.17
CA GLU A 41 -11.10 5.56 -10.22
C GLU A 41 -11.60 6.00 -11.60
N GLU A 42 -12.83 6.50 -11.70
CA GLU A 42 -13.38 7.02 -12.95
C GLU A 42 -12.68 8.32 -13.38
N LYS A 43 -12.41 9.22 -12.43
CA LYS A 43 -11.70 10.49 -12.68
C LYS A 43 -10.27 10.29 -13.18
N LEU A 44 -9.60 9.22 -12.72
CA LEU A 44 -8.24 8.89 -13.13
C LEU A 44 -8.18 8.12 -14.47
N ASN A 45 -9.24 7.40 -14.84
CA ASN A 45 -9.31 6.60 -16.05
C ASN A 45 -9.78 7.37 -17.31
N HIS A 46 -10.15 8.65 -17.17
CA HIS A 46 -10.52 9.48 -18.32
C HIS A 46 -9.32 9.60 -19.29
N LYS A 47 -9.56 9.33 -20.59
CA LYS A 47 -8.58 9.10 -21.69
C LYS A 47 -7.43 10.12 -21.86
N SER A 48 -7.42 11.22 -21.13
CA SER A 48 -6.42 12.29 -21.19
C SER A 48 -5.28 12.17 -20.16
N GLY A 49 -5.19 11.06 -19.41
CA GLY A 49 -4.21 10.92 -18.33
C GLY A 49 -4.69 11.57 -17.04
N LEU A 50 -3.84 11.54 -16.01
CA LEU A 50 -4.16 11.88 -14.62
C LEU A 50 -4.57 13.35 -14.43
N VAL A 51 -5.81 13.72 -14.78
CA VAL A 51 -6.34 15.08 -14.61
C VAL A 51 -7.16 15.13 -13.32
N LEU A 52 -6.48 15.05 -12.18
CA LEU A 52 -7.08 15.44 -10.91
C LEU A 52 -7.03 16.97 -10.83
N ASN A 53 -8.14 17.62 -11.15
CA ASN A 53 -8.19 19.07 -11.18
C ASN A 53 -8.04 19.65 -9.75
N GLY A 54 -7.55 20.88 -9.63
CA GLY A 54 -7.29 21.51 -8.33
C GLY A 54 -8.52 21.68 -7.45
N LYS A 55 -9.70 21.86 -8.05
CA LYS A 55 -10.98 22.02 -7.34
C LYS A 55 -11.40 20.71 -6.68
N ASP A 56 -11.33 19.60 -7.40
CA ASP A 56 -11.65 18.27 -6.92
C ASP A 56 -10.68 17.84 -5.82
N ALA A 57 -9.38 18.07 -6.02
CA ALA A 57 -8.37 17.80 -4.99
C ALA A 57 -8.64 18.59 -3.70
N PHE A 58 -9.02 19.86 -3.84
CA PHE A 58 -9.38 20.72 -2.72
C PHE A 58 -10.68 20.29 -2.03
N GLU A 59 -11.66 19.78 -2.78
CA GLU A 59 -12.90 19.23 -2.22
C GLU A 59 -12.63 17.99 -1.36
N VAL A 60 -11.79 17.08 -1.84
CA VAL A 60 -11.35 15.90 -1.07
C VAL A 60 -10.63 16.35 0.21
N LEU A 61 -9.70 17.31 0.09
CA LEU A 61 -8.99 17.88 1.23
C LEU A 61 -9.92 18.50 2.27
N LYS A 62 -10.92 19.27 1.83
CA LYS A 62 -11.87 19.94 2.72
C LYS A 62 -12.78 18.93 3.44
N TYR A 63 -13.18 17.85 2.77
CA TYR A 63 -14.08 16.86 3.33
C TYR A 63 -13.43 16.03 4.45
N TYR A 64 -12.23 15.49 4.23
CA TYR A 64 -11.54 14.66 5.22
C TYR A 64 -10.68 15.48 6.18
N GLY A 65 -10.31 16.70 5.82
CA GLY A 65 -9.34 17.50 6.56
C GLY A 65 -7.90 17.14 6.18
N TYR A 66 -7.05 18.17 6.18
CA TYR A 66 -5.65 18.07 5.76
C TYR A 66 -4.86 17.06 6.60
N ASP A 67 -4.99 17.14 7.93
CA ASP A 67 -4.24 16.30 8.87
C ASP A 67 -4.61 14.82 8.74
N GLN A 68 -5.90 14.52 8.52
CA GLN A 68 -6.35 13.13 8.39
C GLN A 68 -5.84 12.49 7.08
N LEU A 69 -5.87 13.24 5.98
CA LEU A 69 -5.36 12.75 4.70
C LEU A 69 -3.84 12.56 4.71
N ILE A 70 -3.10 13.48 5.33
CA ILE A 70 -1.66 13.34 5.54
C ILE A 70 -1.37 12.11 6.39
N MET A 71 -2.06 11.95 7.52
CA MET A 71 -1.85 10.80 8.40
C MET A 71 -2.11 9.49 7.66
N LYS A 72 -3.19 9.40 6.88
CA LYS A 72 -3.48 8.23 6.04
C LYS A 72 -2.37 7.99 5.01
N ALA A 73 -1.95 9.01 4.27
CA ALA A 73 -0.89 8.89 3.27
C ALA A 73 0.45 8.44 3.90
N LEU A 74 0.80 8.97 5.07
CA LEU A 74 1.99 8.57 5.83
C LEU A 74 1.92 7.12 6.32
N ILE A 75 0.79 6.70 6.91
CA ILE A 75 0.57 5.32 7.33
C ILE A 75 0.75 4.38 6.14
N GLY A 76 0.15 4.71 4.99
CA GLY A 76 0.31 3.95 3.76
C GLY A 76 1.77 3.87 3.31
N SER A 77 2.49 4.98 3.29
CA SER A 77 3.92 5.00 2.93
C SER A 77 4.75 4.11 3.85
N VAL A 78 4.49 4.14 5.16
CA VAL A 78 5.16 3.27 6.14
C VAL A 78 4.83 1.79 5.88
N LEU A 79 3.56 1.45 5.59
CA LEU A 79 3.15 0.09 5.27
C LEU A 79 3.85 -0.44 4.01
N VAL A 80 4.00 0.38 2.96
CA VAL A 80 4.73 -0.01 1.75
C VAL A 80 6.19 -0.31 2.06
N ILE A 81 6.88 0.55 2.84
CA ILE A 81 8.28 0.34 3.22
C ILE A 81 8.43 -0.93 4.07
N LEU A 82 7.56 -1.11 5.07
CA LEU A 82 7.55 -2.31 5.92
C LEU A 82 7.31 -3.56 5.10
N PHE A 83 6.40 -3.54 4.12
CA PHE A 83 6.17 -4.67 3.25
C PHE A 83 7.40 -4.98 2.38
N SER A 84 8.04 -3.97 1.78
CA SER A 84 9.29 -4.18 1.02
C SER A 84 10.38 -4.83 1.88
N TYR A 85 10.49 -4.42 3.14
CA TYR A 85 11.41 -5.02 4.10
C TYR A 85 11.05 -6.49 4.42
N ILE A 86 9.78 -6.79 4.70
CA ILE A 86 9.31 -8.15 4.99
C ILE A 86 9.49 -9.05 3.75
N LEU A 87 9.19 -8.54 2.55
CA LEU A 87 9.36 -9.27 1.30
C LEU A 87 10.83 -9.70 1.11
N TRP A 88 11.76 -8.77 1.31
CA TRP A 88 13.18 -9.07 1.17
C TRP A 88 13.67 -10.08 2.22
N ASN A 89 13.38 -9.83 3.50
CA ASN A 89 13.96 -10.61 4.60
C ASN A 89 13.24 -11.94 4.88
N CYS A 90 11.93 -12.01 4.63
CA CYS A 90 11.13 -13.18 4.96
C CYS A 90 10.71 -13.99 3.74
N PHE A 91 10.56 -13.39 2.55
CA PHE A 91 10.17 -14.13 1.35
C PHE A 91 11.38 -14.45 0.46
N CYS A 92 12.10 -13.46 -0.05
CA CYS A 92 13.22 -13.68 -0.98
C CYS A 92 14.30 -14.60 -0.37
N LYS A 93 14.67 -14.37 0.89
CA LYS A 93 15.64 -15.20 1.62
C LYS A 93 15.18 -16.65 1.77
N ASN A 94 13.92 -16.87 2.17
CA ASN A 94 13.40 -18.23 2.33
C ASN A 94 13.23 -18.94 0.98
N MET A 95 12.81 -18.23 -0.07
CA MET A 95 12.72 -18.78 -1.42
C MET A 95 14.07 -19.24 -1.94
N TYR A 96 15.14 -18.48 -1.66
CA TYR A 96 16.51 -18.88 -1.99
C TYR A 96 16.87 -20.22 -1.34
N ASP A 97 16.61 -20.36 -0.04
CA ASP A 97 16.87 -21.61 0.69
C ASP A 97 16.03 -22.78 0.13
N TYR A 98 14.76 -22.55 -0.20
CA TYR A 98 13.89 -23.56 -0.80
C TYR A 98 14.40 -24.08 -2.14
N ILE A 99 14.85 -23.17 -3.00
CA ILE A 99 15.40 -23.52 -4.32
C ILE A 99 16.73 -24.27 -4.17
N TYR A 100 17.61 -23.77 -3.29
CA TYR A 100 18.94 -24.35 -3.09
C TYR A 100 18.88 -25.78 -2.52
N TYR A 101 17.98 -26.04 -1.56
CA TYR A 101 17.86 -27.34 -0.92
C TYR A 101 16.76 -28.24 -1.52
N SER A 102 16.07 -27.80 -2.58
CA SER A 102 14.98 -28.53 -3.25
C SER A 102 13.84 -29.00 -2.30
N ASP A 103 13.55 -28.25 -1.23
CA ASP A 103 12.57 -28.62 -0.20
C ASP A 103 11.15 -28.11 -0.52
N TYR A 104 10.61 -28.51 -1.67
CA TYR A 104 9.29 -28.10 -2.12
C TYR A 104 8.19 -28.92 -1.43
N ASN A 105 7.64 -28.39 -0.35
CA ASN A 105 6.56 -29.00 0.40
C ASN A 105 5.29 -28.10 0.43
N ALA A 106 4.19 -28.58 1.01
CA ALA A 106 2.95 -27.79 1.09
C ALA A 106 3.15 -26.41 1.74
N TYR A 107 4.11 -26.31 2.66
CA TYR A 107 4.44 -25.07 3.35
C TYR A 107 5.09 -24.03 2.43
N PHE A 108 5.94 -24.47 1.49
CA PHE A 108 6.49 -23.61 0.44
C PHE A 108 5.37 -22.97 -0.40
N TRP A 109 4.42 -23.78 -0.88
CA TRP A 109 3.32 -23.29 -1.72
C TRP A 109 2.39 -22.34 -0.97
N LEU A 110 2.11 -22.61 0.31
CA LEU A 110 1.32 -21.71 1.14
C LEU A 110 2.00 -20.36 1.34
N ASN A 111 3.30 -20.36 1.67
CA ASN A 111 4.08 -19.12 1.78
C ASN A 111 4.06 -18.35 0.46
N LEU A 112 4.35 -19.02 -0.65
CA LEU A 112 4.35 -18.41 -1.98
C LEU A 112 3.01 -17.73 -2.28
N ALA A 113 1.89 -18.42 -2.04
CA ALA A 113 0.56 -17.87 -2.27
C ALA A 113 0.30 -16.62 -1.42
N VAL A 114 0.61 -16.65 -0.12
CA VAL A 114 0.44 -15.50 0.79
C VAL A 114 1.24 -14.30 0.30
N TYR A 115 2.51 -14.49 -0.06
CA TYR A 115 3.36 -13.39 -0.50
C TYR A 115 2.97 -12.84 -1.87
N VAL A 116 2.53 -13.68 -2.82
CA VAL A 116 2.01 -13.21 -4.11
C VAL A 116 0.77 -12.34 -3.92
N LEU A 117 -0.19 -12.77 -3.10
CA LEU A 117 -1.38 -11.97 -2.78
C LEU A 117 -0.99 -10.64 -2.13
N ASN A 118 -0.01 -10.67 -1.23
CA ASN A 118 0.44 -9.49 -0.52
C ASN A 118 1.19 -8.50 -1.44
N ILE A 119 1.96 -8.99 -2.42
CA ILE A 119 2.56 -8.17 -3.48
C ILE A 119 1.48 -7.47 -4.30
N CYS A 120 0.49 -8.23 -4.80
CA CYS A 120 -0.62 -7.69 -5.59
C CYS A 120 -1.35 -6.58 -4.84
N LEU A 121 -1.69 -6.84 -3.57
CA LEU A 121 -2.38 -5.87 -2.73
C LEU A 121 -1.52 -4.62 -2.46
N THR A 122 -0.23 -4.81 -2.20
CA THR A 122 0.69 -3.69 -1.96
C THR A 122 0.86 -2.81 -3.19
N MET A 123 0.88 -3.37 -4.40
CA MET A 123 0.92 -2.58 -5.64
C MET A 123 -0.32 -1.70 -5.79
N ILE A 124 -1.50 -2.23 -5.47
CA ILE A 124 -2.75 -1.46 -5.49
C ILE A 124 -2.70 -0.34 -4.45
N ILE A 125 -2.29 -0.66 -3.22
CA ILE A 125 -2.11 0.32 -2.14
C ILE A 125 -1.13 1.41 -2.54
N PHE A 126 0.01 1.05 -3.13
CA PHE A 126 1.06 1.99 -3.56
C PHE A 126 0.54 2.99 -4.60
N LYS A 127 -0.19 2.50 -5.62
CA LYS A 127 -0.87 3.36 -6.59
C LYS A 127 -1.72 4.42 -5.90
N TRP A 128 -2.54 4.01 -4.94
CA TRP A 128 -3.47 4.91 -4.26
C TRP A 128 -2.80 5.84 -3.25
N ILE A 129 -1.68 5.44 -2.64
CA ILE A 129 -0.85 6.33 -1.82
C ILE A 129 -0.28 7.47 -2.68
N ILE A 130 0.21 7.17 -3.89
CA ILE A 130 0.68 8.21 -4.81
C ILE A 130 -0.46 9.19 -5.13
N VAL A 131 -1.65 8.67 -5.45
CA VAL A 131 -2.83 9.50 -5.71
C VAL A 131 -3.18 10.38 -4.51
N LEU A 132 -3.16 9.85 -3.29
CA LEU A 132 -3.40 10.64 -2.07
C LEU A 132 -2.38 11.77 -1.90
N TRP A 133 -1.10 11.48 -2.10
CA TRP A 133 -0.06 12.52 -2.06
C TRP A 133 -0.29 13.60 -3.11
N LEU A 134 -0.70 13.22 -4.32
CA LEU A 134 -1.05 14.19 -5.37
C LEU A 134 -2.24 15.06 -4.97
N ILE A 135 -3.31 14.47 -4.41
CA ILE A 135 -4.46 15.22 -3.91
C ILE A 135 -4.03 16.25 -2.85
N ILE A 136 -3.18 15.84 -1.90
CA ILE A 136 -2.68 16.72 -0.83
C ILE A 136 -1.90 17.89 -1.42
N ILE A 137 -0.95 17.63 -2.33
CA ILE A 137 -0.09 18.63 -2.93
C ILE A 137 -0.91 19.60 -3.80
N ILE A 138 -1.71 19.06 -4.72
CA ILE A 138 -2.52 19.85 -5.66
C ILE A 138 -3.54 20.71 -4.90
N GLY A 139 -4.25 20.12 -3.94
CA GLY A 139 -5.27 20.85 -3.19
C GLY A 139 -4.66 21.92 -2.27
N PHE A 140 -3.45 21.71 -1.74
CA PHE A 140 -2.71 22.74 -1.00
C PHE A 140 -2.35 23.93 -1.90
N PHE A 141 -1.77 23.68 -3.08
CA PHE A 141 -1.44 24.75 -4.03
C PHE A 141 -2.69 25.48 -4.54
N TYR A 142 -3.80 24.77 -4.76
CA TYR A 142 -5.06 25.38 -5.16
C TYR A 142 -5.62 26.31 -4.07
N ALA A 143 -5.58 25.90 -2.80
CA ALA A 143 -5.97 26.74 -1.67
C ALA A 143 -5.07 27.98 -1.55
N ALA A 144 -3.75 27.82 -1.74
CA ALA A 144 -2.78 28.92 -1.69
C ALA A 144 -2.98 29.92 -2.85
N ALA A 145 -3.31 29.44 -4.05
CA ALA A 145 -3.56 30.29 -5.21
C ALA A 145 -4.83 31.13 -5.06
N ASN A 146 -5.90 30.54 -4.52
CA ASN A 146 -7.20 31.20 -4.39
C ASN A 146 -7.37 31.97 -3.06
N SER A 147 -6.50 31.78 -2.08
CA SER A 147 -6.47 32.63 -0.87
C SER A 147 -5.87 34.01 -1.12
N LYS A 148 -5.03 34.15 -2.15
CA LYS A 148 -4.45 35.44 -2.57
C LYS A 148 -5.34 36.27 -3.52
N SER A 149 -6.39 35.68 -4.10
CA SER A 149 -7.34 36.41 -4.95
C SER A 149 -8.49 37.07 -4.17
N ALA A 150 -8.50 36.94 -2.84
CA ALA A 150 -9.53 37.48 -1.95
C ALA A 150 -9.05 38.70 -1.13
N SER A 151 -7.86 39.23 -1.43
CA SER A 151 -7.33 40.52 -0.90
C SER A 151 -7.20 41.52 -2.04
#